data_AF-A0A9W9CKT4-F1
#
_entry.id   AF-A0A9W9CKT4-F1
#
_cell.length_a   1.000
_cell.length_b   1.000
_cell.length_c   1.000
_cell.angle_alpha   90.00
_cell.angle_beta   90.00
_cell.angle_gamma   90.00
#
_symmetry.space_group_name_H-M   'P 1'
#
loop_
_entity.id
_entity.type
_entity.pdbx_description
1 polymer ?
#
loop_
_entity_poly.entity_id
_entity_poly.type
_entity_poly.pdbx_seq_one_letter_code
_entity_poly.pdbx_strand_id
1 'polypeptide(L)'
;MAIQALSALFRLRDLSAIQVPTATAFDLDEGSDFKLEEIERLVRLAAKSITDCPEGKLPKLEDETPQEHSHRAQSVFAEKKAAVSEKLVAALKRKWSINHLALPRAKEFSSYFHMDTVGTQIIDQLNAWRDNKKLVEYLERLSRVLVHQEVIAISTPHYSFAPPPKHDKELDAARYYGSVDIFNAPAPILSHDRK
;
A
#
# COMPACT_ATOMS: atom_id res chain seq x y z
N MET A 1 18.65 3.92 14.21
CA MET A 1 17.31 3.41 14.54
C MET A 1 16.83 2.34 13.56
N ALA A 2 16.62 2.64 12.26
CA ALA A 2 16.11 1.64 11.29
C ALA A 2 16.99 0.38 11.15
N ILE A 3 18.33 0.54 11.07
CA ILE A 3 19.27 -0.59 10.90
C ILE A 3 19.30 -1.52 12.13
N GLN A 4 19.17 -0.97 13.34
CA GLN A 4 19.14 -1.76 14.57
C GLN A 4 17.83 -2.55 14.70
N ALA A 5 16.70 -1.94 14.32
CA ALA A 5 15.40 -2.62 14.26
C ALA A 5 15.40 -3.74 13.20
N LEU A 6 15.94 -3.46 12.00
CA LEU A 6 16.15 -4.47 10.95
C LEU A 6 17.05 -5.61 11.45
N SER A 7 18.17 -5.30 12.10
CA SER A 7 19.05 -6.33 12.67
C SER A 7 18.38 -7.16 13.77
N ALA A 8 17.47 -6.59 14.55
CA ALA A 8 16.71 -7.32 15.56
C ALA A 8 15.68 -8.28 14.91
N LEU A 9 14.99 -7.81 13.85
CA LEU A 9 14.06 -8.63 13.06
C LEU A 9 14.74 -9.88 12.46
N PHE A 10 15.99 -9.76 12.01
CA PHE A 10 16.75 -10.88 11.45
C PHE A 10 17.37 -11.82 12.50
N ARG A 11 17.63 -11.35 13.71
CA ARG A 11 18.30 -12.14 14.76
C ARG A 11 17.35 -12.94 15.63
N LEU A 12 16.09 -12.50 15.77
CA LEU A 12 15.09 -13.19 16.57
C LEU A 12 14.39 -14.24 15.71
N ARG A 13 14.56 -15.52 16.08
CA ARG A 13 14.01 -16.66 15.34
C ARG A 13 12.49 -16.55 15.18
N ASP A 14 11.81 -16.05 16.19
CA ASP A 14 10.36 -15.84 16.20
C ASP A 14 9.91 -14.76 15.20
N LEU A 15 10.73 -13.73 14.97
CA LEU A 15 10.47 -12.69 13.97
C LEU A 15 10.82 -13.18 12.56
N SER A 16 11.88 -13.98 12.42
CA SER A 16 12.27 -14.57 11.13
C SER A 16 11.24 -15.55 10.54
N ALA A 17 10.36 -16.12 11.39
CA ALA A 17 9.29 -17.00 10.97
C ALA A 17 8.07 -16.25 10.38
N ILE A 18 7.95 -14.94 10.60
CA ILE A 18 6.84 -14.14 10.09
C ILE A 18 7.12 -13.78 8.63
N GLN A 19 6.32 -14.34 7.72
CA GLN A 19 6.43 -14.05 6.29
C GLN A 19 6.09 -12.59 5.99
N VAL A 20 7.01 -11.92 5.28
CA VAL A 20 6.79 -10.60 4.72
C VAL A 20 5.71 -10.70 3.64
N PRO A 21 4.75 -9.75 3.57
CA PRO A 21 3.74 -9.79 2.51
C PRO A 21 4.40 -9.65 1.14
N THR A 22 3.92 -10.39 0.15
CA THR A 22 4.56 -10.55 -1.16
C THR A 22 4.26 -9.44 -2.17
N ALA A 23 3.45 -8.44 -1.80
CA ALA A 23 3.10 -7.35 -2.70
C ALA A 23 4.32 -6.45 -2.99
N THR A 24 4.41 -5.97 -4.23
CA THR A 24 5.53 -5.11 -4.67
C THR A 24 5.41 -3.68 -4.20
N ALA A 25 4.18 -3.22 -3.93
CA ALA A 25 3.87 -1.89 -3.43
C ALA A 25 2.59 -1.95 -2.59
N PHE A 26 2.44 -1.00 -1.67
CA PHE A 26 1.25 -0.82 -0.84
C PHE A 26 0.80 0.63 -0.97
N ASP A 27 -0.47 0.85 -1.27
CA ASP A 27 -1.06 2.18 -1.37
C ASP A 27 -1.82 2.50 -0.08
N LEU A 28 -1.12 3.03 0.92
CA LEU A 28 -1.65 3.16 2.27
C LEU A 28 -2.83 4.14 2.38
N ASP A 29 -2.94 5.09 1.44
CA ASP A 29 -4.00 6.10 1.44
C ASP A 29 -5.39 5.47 1.19
N GLU A 30 -5.42 4.32 0.50
CA GLU A 30 -6.65 3.59 0.21
C GLU A 30 -7.28 2.93 1.44
N GLY A 31 -6.47 2.63 2.46
CA GLY A 31 -6.87 1.86 3.64
C GLY A 31 -6.98 0.34 3.38
N SER A 32 -7.51 -0.41 4.33
CA SER A 32 -7.55 -1.90 4.29
C SER A 32 -8.97 -2.49 4.25
N ASP A 33 -9.99 -1.65 4.43
CA ASP A 33 -11.37 -2.10 4.63
C ASP A 33 -12.22 -1.91 3.38
N PHE A 34 -13.21 -2.80 3.22
CA PHE A 34 -14.18 -2.68 2.14
C PHE A 34 -15.11 -1.49 2.40
N LYS A 35 -14.98 -0.44 1.57
CA LYS A 35 -15.82 0.75 1.63
C LYS A 35 -16.98 0.63 0.65
N LEU A 36 -18.19 0.41 1.16
CA LEU A 36 -19.39 0.20 0.35
C LEU A 36 -19.67 1.37 -0.61
N GLU A 37 -19.62 2.59 -0.08
CA GLU A 37 -19.91 3.83 -0.82
C GLU A 37 -18.98 4.01 -2.03
N GLU A 38 -17.71 3.64 -1.87
CA GLU A 38 -16.71 3.75 -2.93
C GLU A 38 -16.97 2.76 -4.06
N ILE A 39 -17.33 1.51 -3.71
CA ILE A 39 -17.71 0.51 -4.70
C ILE A 39 -19.00 0.90 -5.42
N GLU A 40 -20.00 1.43 -4.71
CA GLU A 40 -21.23 1.94 -5.32
C GLU A 40 -20.97 3.13 -6.25
N ARG A 41 -20.03 4.01 -5.89
CA ARG A 41 -19.58 5.10 -6.76
C ARG A 41 -18.95 4.56 -8.05
N LEU A 42 -18.02 3.61 -7.95
CA LEU A 42 -17.37 2.98 -9.10
C LEU A 42 -18.36 2.21 -9.99
N VAL A 43 -19.31 1.47 -9.40
CA VAL A 43 -20.37 0.78 -10.15
C VAL A 43 -21.26 1.78 -10.90
N ARG A 44 -21.61 2.91 -10.28
CA ARG A 44 -22.36 3.98 -10.95
C ARG A 44 -21.59 4.59 -12.12
N LEU A 45 -20.28 4.80 -11.97
CA LEU A 45 -19.43 5.30 -13.06
C LEU A 45 -19.31 4.33 -14.23
N ALA A 46 -19.37 3.03 -13.96
CA ALA A 46 -19.37 2.00 -14.99
C ALA A 46 -20.76 1.71 -15.58
N ALA A 47 -21.81 2.40 -15.14
CA ALA A 47 -23.17 2.16 -15.64
C ALA A 47 -23.33 2.63 -17.08
N LYS A 48 -24.04 1.81 -17.87
CA LYS A 48 -24.41 2.13 -19.25
C LYS A 48 -25.52 3.16 -19.30
N SER A 49 -25.61 3.83 -20.45
CA SER A 49 -26.75 4.68 -20.79
C SER A 49 -27.98 3.82 -21.14
N ILE A 50 -29.19 4.40 -21.07
CA ILE A 50 -30.43 3.68 -21.43
C ILE A 50 -30.43 3.19 -22.88
N THR A 51 -29.77 3.90 -23.79
CA THR A 51 -29.71 3.53 -25.22
C THR A 51 -28.90 2.26 -25.46
N ASP A 52 -27.96 1.94 -24.55
CA ASP A 52 -27.13 0.74 -24.61
C ASP A 52 -27.74 -0.45 -23.85
N CYS A 53 -28.88 -0.24 -23.19
CA CYS A 53 -29.58 -1.23 -22.37
C CYS A 53 -30.80 -1.82 -23.09
N PRO A 54 -31.34 -2.97 -22.64
CA PRO A 54 -32.54 -3.56 -23.20
C PRO A 54 -33.74 -2.60 -23.22
N GLU A 55 -33.85 -1.72 -22.22
CA GLU A 55 -34.94 -0.77 -22.05
C GLU A 55 -34.94 0.32 -23.13
N GLY A 56 -33.78 0.67 -23.69
CA GLY A 56 -33.68 1.58 -24.83
C GLY A 56 -34.32 1.02 -26.11
N LYS A 57 -34.61 -0.28 -26.15
CA LYS A 57 -35.27 -0.97 -27.27
C LYS A 57 -36.72 -1.34 -26.96
N LEU A 58 -37.30 -0.81 -25.87
CA LEU A 58 -38.69 -1.09 -25.52
C LEU A 58 -39.62 -0.54 -26.61
N PRO A 59 -40.52 -1.36 -27.16
CA PRO A 59 -41.51 -0.88 -28.10
C PRO A 59 -42.52 0.03 -27.39
N LYS A 60 -43.07 0.96 -28.17
CA LYS A 60 -44.18 1.82 -27.78
C LYS A 60 -45.49 1.01 -27.80
N LEU A 61 -46.35 1.21 -26.81
CA LEU A 61 -47.68 0.57 -26.77
C LEU A 61 -48.67 1.35 -27.66
N GLU A 62 -49.74 0.69 -28.11
CA GLU A 62 -50.70 1.24 -29.10
C GLU A 62 -51.33 2.56 -28.64
N ASP A 63 -51.72 2.66 -27.37
CA ASP A 63 -52.38 3.84 -26.79
C ASP A 63 -51.43 4.80 -26.07
N GLU A 64 -50.13 4.60 -26.18
CA GLU A 64 -49.14 5.37 -25.44
C GLU A 64 -48.79 6.66 -26.20
N THR A 65 -48.56 7.77 -25.49
CA THR A 65 -47.92 8.97 -26.06
C THR A 65 -46.40 8.79 -26.09
N PRO A 66 -45.66 9.54 -26.94
CA PRO A 66 -44.19 9.51 -26.90
C PRO A 66 -43.60 9.84 -25.52
N GLN A 67 -44.24 10.75 -24.77
CA GLN A 67 -43.84 11.14 -23.42
C GLN A 67 -44.04 10.00 -22.43
N GLU A 68 -45.20 9.32 -22.45
CA GLU A 68 -45.48 8.17 -21.59
C GLU A 68 -44.51 7.01 -21.88
N HIS A 69 -44.21 6.76 -23.16
CA HIS A 69 -43.22 5.75 -23.58
C HIS A 69 -41.83 6.03 -23.02
N SER A 70 -41.34 7.26 -23.18
CA SER A 70 -40.04 7.66 -22.65
C SER A 70 -40.02 7.55 -21.12
N HIS A 71 -41.07 7.99 -20.44
CA HIS A 71 -41.17 7.92 -18.99
C HIS A 71 -41.19 6.47 -18.50
N ARG A 72 -41.98 5.59 -19.14
CA ARG A 72 -42.02 4.16 -18.82
C ARG A 72 -40.67 3.49 -19.03
N ALA A 73 -40.01 3.73 -20.16
CA ALA A 73 -38.70 3.16 -20.45
C ALA A 73 -37.64 3.62 -19.42
N GLN A 74 -37.63 4.90 -19.06
CA GLN A 74 -36.72 5.44 -18.04
C GLN A 74 -37.00 4.88 -16.65
N SER A 75 -38.27 4.75 -16.26
CA SER A 75 -38.66 4.18 -14.97
C SER A 75 -38.21 2.72 -14.85
N VAL A 76 -38.52 1.90 -15.85
CA VAL A 76 -38.09 0.49 -15.89
C VAL A 76 -36.56 0.39 -15.89
N PHE A 77 -35.86 1.22 -16.67
CA PHE A 77 -34.40 1.25 -16.69
C PHE A 77 -33.82 1.60 -15.32
N ALA A 78 -34.34 2.62 -14.65
CA ALA A 78 -33.87 3.04 -13.34
C ALA A 78 -34.05 1.94 -12.29
N GLU A 79 -35.23 1.31 -12.26
CA GLU A 79 -35.55 0.21 -11.34
C GLU A 79 -34.63 -1.00 -11.57
N LYS A 80 -34.49 -1.46 -12.82
CA LYS A 80 -33.65 -2.60 -13.16
C LYS A 80 -32.18 -2.32 -12.89
N LYS A 81 -31.69 -1.14 -13.29
CA LYS A 81 -30.30 -0.74 -13.02
C LYS A 81 -30.01 -0.71 -11.52
N ALA A 82 -30.91 -0.16 -10.69
CA ALA A 82 -30.74 -0.14 -9.24
C ALA A 82 -30.65 -1.58 -8.68
N ALA A 83 -31.60 -2.45 -9.04
CA ALA A 83 -31.61 -3.83 -8.58
C ALA A 83 -30.36 -4.63 -9.01
N VAL A 84 -29.88 -4.43 -10.24
CA VAL A 84 -28.66 -5.10 -10.72
C VAL A 84 -27.41 -4.49 -10.08
N SER A 85 -27.40 -3.19 -9.77
CA SER A 85 -26.29 -2.54 -9.04
C SER A 85 -26.12 -3.17 -7.66
N GLU A 86 -27.21 -3.29 -6.90
CA GLU A 86 -27.21 -3.91 -5.57
C GLU A 86 -26.69 -5.34 -5.61
N LYS A 87 -27.15 -6.14 -6.59
CA LYS A 87 -26.66 -7.51 -6.80
C LYS A 87 -25.16 -7.55 -7.11
N LEU A 88 -24.68 -6.65 -7.95
CA LEU A 88 -23.26 -6.58 -8.32
C LEU A 88 -22.41 -6.24 -7.09
N VAL A 89 -22.79 -5.20 -6.34
CA VAL A 89 -22.11 -4.78 -5.12
C VAL A 89 -22.11 -5.90 -4.07
N ALA A 90 -23.24 -6.57 -3.86
CA ALA A 90 -23.34 -7.71 -2.96
C ALA A 90 -22.43 -8.88 -3.41
N ALA A 91 -22.39 -9.16 -4.71
CA ALA A 91 -21.51 -10.18 -5.27
C ALA A 91 -20.03 -9.84 -5.07
N LEU A 92 -19.64 -8.58 -5.27
CA LEU A 92 -18.28 -8.08 -5.03
C LEU A 92 -17.91 -8.17 -3.54
N LYS A 93 -18.78 -7.73 -2.63
CA LYS A 93 -18.56 -7.82 -1.18
C LYS A 93 -18.39 -9.26 -0.70
N ARG A 94 -19.18 -10.20 -1.25
CA ARG A 94 -19.04 -11.63 -0.93
C ARG A 94 -17.77 -12.22 -1.52
N LYS A 95 -17.37 -11.80 -2.72
CA LYS A 95 -16.12 -12.26 -3.34
C LYS A 95 -14.90 -11.68 -2.66
N TRP A 96 -15.00 -10.49 -2.09
CA TRP A 96 -13.95 -9.86 -1.29
C TRP A 96 -13.55 -10.68 -0.06
N SER A 97 -14.54 -11.23 0.66
CA SER A 97 -14.27 -12.02 1.86
C SER A 97 -13.64 -13.38 1.56
N ILE A 98 -13.76 -13.86 0.33
CA ILE A 98 -13.15 -15.10 -0.14
C ILE A 98 -11.86 -14.69 -0.84
N ASN A 99 -10.71 -15.29 -0.56
CA ASN A 99 -9.39 -14.86 -1.04
C ASN A 99 -9.19 -14.78 -2.58
N HIS A 100 -10.24 -14.96 -3.39
CA HIS A 100 -10.23 -14.95 -4.84
C HIS A 100 -11.05 -13.78 -5.42
N LEU A 101 -10.32 -12.74 -5.84
CA LEU A 101 -10.87 -11.61 -6.57
C LEU A 101 -11.15 -12.01 -8.03
N ALA A 102 -12.40 -12.32 -8.33
CA ALA A 102 -12.86 -12.51 -9.69
C ALA A 102 -14.17 -11.78 -9.92
N LEU A 103 -14.28 -11.14 -11.08
CA LEU A 103 -15.51 -10.49 -11.51
C LEU A 103 -16.65 -11.50 -11.59
N PRO A 104 -17.84 -11.13 -11.08
CA PRO A 104 -19.05 -11.89 -11.33
C PRO A 104 -19.34 -11.95 -12.84
N ARG A 105 -19.49 -13.16 -13.40
CA ARG A 105 -19.69 -13.38 -14.85
C ARG A 105 -21.16 -13.48 -15.27
N ALA A 106 -22.08 -12.84 -14.54
CA ALA A 106 -23.50 -12.92 -14.89
C ALA A 106 -23.81 -12.00 -16.08
N LYS A 107 -24.56 -12.52 -17.05
CA LYS A 107 -24.99 -11.77 -18.25
C LYS A 107 -25.77 -10.50 -17.87
N GLU A 108 -26.54 -10.54 -16.79
CA GLU A 108 -27.27 -9.39 -16.26
C GLU A 108 -26.34 -8.19 -15.96
N PHE A 109 -25.12 -8.41 -15.47
CA PHE A 109 -24.19 -7.31 -15.20
C PHE A 109 -23.70 -6.67 -16.50
N SER A 110 -23.33 -7.48 -17.49
CA SER A 110 -22.91 -6.97 -18.81
C SER A 110 -23.99 -6.22 -19.57
N SER A 111 -25.26 -6.44 -19.25
CA SER A 111 -26.38 -5.70 -19.86
C SER A 111 -26.46 -4.25 -19.39
N TYR A 112 -26.11 -3.96 -18.12
CA TYR A 112 -26.27 -2.64 -17.51
C TYR A 112 -24.94 -1.93 -17.20
N PHE A 113 -23.81 -2.64 -17.22
CA PHE A 113 -22.50 -2.10 -16.84
C PHE A 113 -21.43 -2.43 -17.88
N HIS A 114 -20.46 -1.52 -18.01
CA HIS A 114 -19.21 -1.77 -18.73
C HIS A 114 -18.29 -2.62 -17.86
N MET A 115 -18.41 -3.95 -17.99
CA MET A 115 -17.68 -4.90 -17.14
C MET A 115 -16.16 -4.80 -17.25
N ASP A 116 -15.63 -4.26 -18.36
CA ASP A 116 -14.21 -3.99 -18.51
C ASP A 116 -13.75 -2.87 -17.56
N THR A 117 -14.53 -1.78 -17.47
CA THR A 117 -14.28 -0.66 -16.54
C THR A 117 -14.46 -1.09 -15.09
N VAL A 118 -15.50 -1.88 -14.80
CA VAL A 118 -15.69 -2.52 -13.49
C VAL A 118 -14.45 -3.37 -13.17
N GLY A 119 -13.99 -4.13 -14.16
CA GLY A 119 -12.90 -5.08 -14.00
C GLY A 119 -11.54 -4.47 -13.76
N THR A 120 -11.25 -3.30 -14.32
CA THR A 120 -10.01 -2.59 -14.01
C THR A 120 -10.15 -1.88 -12.67
N GLN A 121 -11.03 -0.88 -12.58
CA GLN A 121 -11.07 0.03 -11.44
C GLN A 121 -11.44 -0.66 -10.13
N ILE A 122 -12.46 -1.53 -10.13
CA ILE A 122 -12.92 -2.16 -8.88
C ILE A 122 -11.95 -3.26 -8.45
N ILE A 123 -11.40 -4.04 -9.38
CA ILE A 123 -10.45 -5.10 -8.98
C ILE A 123 -9.15 -4.47 -8.49
N ASP A 124 -8.68 -3.38 -9.09
CA ASP A 124 -7.50 -2.65 -8.63
C ASP A 124 -7.73 -2.09 -7.22
N GLN A 125 -8.87 -1.45 -6.98
CA GLN A 125 -9.27 -0.95 -5.66
C GLN A 125 -9.28 -2.06 -4.60
N LEU A 126 -9.91 -3.19 -4.94
CA LEU A 126 -9.97 -4.34 -4.03
C LEU A 126 -8.57 -4.91 -3.79
N ASN A 127 -7.74 -5.06 -4.82
CA ASN A 127 -6.36 -5.53 -4.65
C ASN A 127 -5.58 -4.62 -3.68
N ALA A 128 -5.68 -3.30 -3.83
CA ALA A 128 -5.03 -2.33 -2.95
C ALA A 128 -5.45 -2.53 -1.48
N TRP A 129 -6.75 -2.59 -1.20
CA TRP A 129 -7.25 -2.88 0.15
C TRP A 129 -6.74 -4.20 0.70
N ARG A 130 -6.56 -5.21 -0.15
CA ARG A 130 -6.22 -6.57 0.29
C ARG A 130 -4.76 -6.62 0.68
N ASP A 131 -3.94 -6.00 -0.14
CA ASP A 131 -2.51 -5.96 0.09
C ASP A 131 -2.20 -5.10 1.32
N ASN A 132 -2.92 -3.98 1.51
CA ASN A 132 -2.88 -3.21 2.75
C ASN A 132 -3.35 -4.01 3.97
N LYS A 133 -4.43 -4.78 3.86
CA LYS A 133 -4.90 -5.65 4.95
C LYS A 133 -3.83 -6.67 5.35
N LYS A 134 -3.17 -7.31 4.39
CA LYS A 134 -2.04 -8.23 4.66
C LYS A 134 -0.88 -7.51 5.34
N LEU A 135 -0.58 -6.28 4.95
CA LEU A 135 0.44 -5.47 5.60
C LEU A 135 0.08 -5.17 7.06
N VAL A 136 -1.16 -4.76 7.33
CA VAL A 136 -1.65 -4.54 8.70
C VAL A 136 -1.56 -5.81 9.53
N GLU A 137 -2.05 -6.94 9.01
CA GLU A 137 -1.95 -8.25 9.69
C GLU A 137 -0.50 -8.66 9.97
N TYR A 138 0.42 -8.36 9.06
CA TYR A 138 1.86 -8.57 9.24
C TYR A 138 2.43 -7.71 10.38
N LEU A 139 2.14 -6.40 10.37
CA LEU A 139 2.60 -5.47 11.40
C LEU A 139 2.03 -5.83 12.78
N GLU A 140 0.78 -6.28 12.85
CA GLU A 140 0.16 -6.75 14.09
C GLU A 140 0.84 -8.02 14.64
N ARG A 141 1.24 -8.95 13.76
CA ARG A 141 1.99 -10.15 14.16
C ARG A 141 3.38 -9.79 14.67
N LEU A 142 4.08 -8.90 13.98
CA LEU A 142 5.37 -8.38 14.42
C LEU A 142 5.27 -7.72 15.79
N SER A 143 4.31 -6.80 15.95
CA SER A 143 4.08 -6.07 17.20
C SER A 143 3.82 -7.04 18.36
N ARG A 144 2.98 -8.05 18.15
CA ARG A 144 2.73 -9.10 19.14
C ARG A 144 4.01 -9.83 19.57
N VAL A 145 4.86 -10.24 18.64
CA VAL A 145 6.11 -10.92 18.99
C VAL A 145 7.06 -9.98 19.74
N LEU A 146 7.17 -8.73 19.31
CA LEU A 146 8.04 -7.73 19.93
C LEU A 146 7.65 -7.42 21.38
N VAL A 147 6.35 -7.36 21.69
CA VAL A 147 5.85 -7.14 23.06
C VAL A 147 6.26 -8.26 24.02
N HIS A 148 6.47 -9.48 23.52
CA HIS A 148 6.88 -10.62 24.34
C HIS A 148 8.41 -10.79 24.43
N GLN A 149 9.20 -9.90 23.81
CA GLN A 149 10.66 -9.94 23.92
C GLN A 149 11.11 -9.25 25.21
N GLU A 150 11.93 -9.92 26.01
CA GLU A 150 12.56 -9.31 27.17
C GLU A 150 13.62 -8.30 26.74
N VAL A 151 13.40 -7.02 27.06
CA VAL A 151 14.37 -5.95 26.82
C VAL A 151 15.30 -5.85 28.01
N ILE A 152 16.51 -6.38 27.87
CA ILE A 152 17.58 -6.17 28.85
C ILE A 152 18.25 -4.83 28.55
N ALA A 153 18.07 -3.84 29.43
CA ALA A 153 18.78 -2.58 29.35
C ALA A 153 20.27 -2.83 29.62
N ILE A 154 21.10 -2.70 28.59
CA ILE A 154 22.55 -2.76 28.74
C ILE A 154 23.02 -1.36 29.14
N SER A 155 23.66 -1.26 30.31
CA SER A 155 24.33 -0.03 30.73
C SER A 155 25.47 0.25 29.75
N THR A 156 25.25 1.17 28.82
CA THR A 156 26.32 1.63 27.93
C THR A 156 27.31 2.43 28.76
N PRO A 157 28.61 2.07 28.78
CA PRO A 157 29.60 2.86 29.48
C PRO A 157 29.54 4.29 28.98
N HIS A 158 29.26 5.21 29.90
CA HIS A 158 29.29 6.64 29.63
C HIS A 158 30.76 7.02 29.46
N TYR A 159 31.23 7.06 28.22
CA TYR A 159 32.53 7.64 27.92
C TYR A 159 32.43 9.14 28.11
N SER A 160 32.81 9.63 29.30
CA SER A 160 33.09 11.04 29.48
C SER A 160 34.38 11.33 28.72
N PHE A 161 34.24 11.90 27.52
CA PHE A 161 35.35 12.57 26.86
C PHE A 161 35.66 13.82 27.69
N ALA A 162 36.56 13.67 28.66
CA ALA A 162 37.20 14.84 29.24
C ALA A 162 37.95 15.53 28.09
N PRO A 163 37.67 16.82 27.79
CA PRO A 163 38.50 17.54 26.87
C PRO A 163 39.94 17.48 27.41
N PRO A 164 40.95 17.24 26.54
CA PRO A 164 42.33 17.24 26.98
C PRO A 164 42.61 18.57 27.72
N PRO A 165 43.38 18.53 28.82
CA PRO A 165 43.72 19.73 29.56
C PRO A 165 44.31 20.75 28.57
N LYS A 166 43.71 21.96 28.52
CA LYS A 166 44.30 23.07 27.78
C LYS A 166 45.68 23.32 28.38
N HIS A 167 46.72 22.92 27.66
CA HIS A 167 48.06 23.34 28.00
C HIS A 167 48.15 24.83 27.71
N ASP A 168 47.95 25.67 28.73
CA ASP A 168 48.22 27.12 28.69
C ASP A 168 49.73 27.41 28.73
N LYS A 169 50.52 26.59 28.04
CA LYS A 169 51.93 26.84 27.80
C LYS A 169 52.12 26.78 26.31
N GLU A 170 52.61 27.91 25.79
CA GLU A 170 53.32 28.07 24.52
C GLU A 170 54.22 26.84 24.29
N LEU A 171 53.64 25.81 23.68
CA LEU A 171 54.31 24.56 23.36
C LEU A 171 55.00 24.80 22.03
N ASP A 172 56.33 24.66 22.03
CA ASP A 172 57.20 24.75 20.87
C ASP A 172 56.49 24.33 19.58
N ALA A 173 56.38 25.26 18.64
CA ALA A 173 55.82 25.06 17.30
C ALA A 173 56.51 23.93 16.51
N ALA A 174 57.60 23.36 17.04
CA ALA A 174 58.32 22.22 16.48
C ALA A 174 57.63 20.85 16.72
N ARG A 175 56.56 20.76 17.53
CA ARG A 175 55.95 19.46 17.92
C ARG A 175 54.55 19.18 17.39
N TYR A 176 53.97 20.10 16.61
CA TYR A 176 52.64 19.91 16.03
C TYR A 176 52.71 19.98 14.51
N TYR A 177 52.15 18.97 13.85
CA TYR A 177 51.93 18.97 12.41
C TYR A 177 50.50 19.46 12.16
N GLY A 178 50.37 20.60 11.47
CA GLY A 178 49.11 21.04 10.92
C GLY A 178 48.72 20.20 9.71
N SER A 179 47.45 20.27 9.29
CA SER A 179 46.98 19.58 8.08
C SER A 179 47.83 19.92 6.86
N VAL A 180 48.30 21.18 6.77
CA VAL A 180 49.15 21.66 5.68
C VAL A 180 50.55 21.00 5.69
N ASP A 181 51.10 20.71 6.87
CA ASP A 181 52.41 20.07 7.00
C ASP A 181 52.37 18.59 6.58
N ILE A 182 51.23 17.92 6.80
CA ILE A 182 51.01 16.52 6.41
C ILE A 182 50.99 16.38 4.87
N PHE A 183 50.35 17.33 4.17
CA PHE A 183 50.21 17.26 2.72
C PHE A 183 51.38 17.88 1.95
N ASN A 184 52.22 18.68 2.62
CA ASN A 184 53.45 19.23 2.04
C ASN A 184 54.71 18.43 2.40
N ALA A 185 54.61 17.42 3.27
CA ALA A 185 55.73 16.54 3.56
C ALA A 185 56.10 15.71 2.32
N PRO A 186 57.40 15.59 1.98
CA PRO A 186 57.83 14.74 0.88
C PRO A 186 57.43 13.29 1.13
N ALA A 187 57.01 12.58 0.07
CA ALA A 187 56.61 11.19 0.18
C ALA A 187 57.74 10.35 0.82
N PRO A 188 57.45 9.51 1.83
CA PRO A 188 58.47 8.71 2.48
C PRO A 188 59.12 7.79 1.45
N ILE A 189 60.46 7.86 1.37
CA ILE A 189 61.24 6.98 0.51
C ILE A 189 61.17 5.59 1.11
N LEU A 190 60.48 4.67 0.44
CA LEU A 190 60.46 3.26 0.80
C LEU A 190 61.88 2.69 0.60
N SER A 191 62.67 2.58 1.67
CA SER A 191 63.89 1.79 1.63
C SER A 191 63.50 0.32 1.45
N HIS A 192 63.74 -0.18 0.24
CA HIS A 192 63.63 -1.60 -0.07
C HIS A 192 64.84 -2.32 0.53
N ASP A 193 64.84 -2.54 1.84
CA ASP A 193 65.77 -3.50 2.45
C ASP A 193 65.30 -4.91 2.13
N ARG A 194 65.81 -5.43 1.01
CA ARG A 194 65.97 -6.86 0.78
C ARG A 194 67.33 -7.27 1.36
N LYS A 195 67.32 -7.88 2.55
CA LYS A 195 67.93 -9.19 2.85
C LYS A 195 67.81 -9.54 4.32
#